data_AF-A0A2S7U2G8-F1
#
_entry.id   AF-A0A2S7U2G8-F1
#
_cell.length_a   1.000
_cell.length_b   1.000
_cell.length_c   1.000
_cell.angle_alpha   90.00
_cell.angle_beta   90.00
_cell.angle_gamma   90.00
#
_symmetry.space_group_name_H-M   'P 1'
#
loop_
_entity.id
_entity.type
_entity.pdbx_description
1 polymer ?
#
loop_
_entity_poly.entity_id
_entity_poly.type
_entity_poly.pdbx_seq_one_letter_code
_entity_poly.pdbx_strand_id
1 'polypeptide(L)'
;MDDIPTPIAEIDHGPSKFEVFLDENMKLIIIAAIAIFLGVLAYVGYTGYSSMLSAQAGEDLASADDEPQLQAVVSAHGNTASAGAAALLIADIKGTESAEDAINALRNFVSTYPDHAAIPTATTSLGLRFLNEGKLTEAEAQLSAVLDIENAEHITPVAQIALGDIAQKNGDNERAREFYTAVTNLISDDSSDIDSITKFSSYKTMASNRLRFIGAVAPLEVEKKIAPVAPTTPAVTTPANAPESTLPEAPAKETSATEEKDETNSQVPE
;
A
#
# COMPACT_ATOMS: atom_id res chain seq x y z
N MET A 1 -49.59 -69.70 -61.65
CA MET A 1 -48.46 -69.14 -60.89
C MET A 1 -48.92 -67.80 -60.38
N ASP A 2 -49.23 -67.72 -59.10
CA ASP A 2 -49.37 -66.46 -58.38
C ASP A 2 -48.61 -66.67 -57.08
N ASP A 3 -47.35 -66.22 -57.09
CA ASP A 3 -46.37 -66.48 -56.05
C ASP A 3 -46.44 -65.35 -55.03
N ILE A 4 -47.27 -65.51 -54.00
CA ILE A 4 -47.51 -64.49 -52.99
C ILE A 4 -46.34 -64.56 -51.99
N PRO A 5 -45.44 -63.56 -51.93
CA PRO A 5 -44.29 -63.63 -51.06
C PRO A 5 -44.73 -63.65 -49.60
N THR A 6 -44.29 -64.67 -48.85
CA THR A 6 -44.40 -64.68 -47.39
C THR A 6 -43.73 -63.42 -46.80
N PRO A 7 -44.36 -62.75 -45.81
CA PRO A 7 -43.73 -61.62 -45.16
C PRO A 7 -42.38 -62.05 -44.57
N ILE A 8 -41.33 -61.28 -44.85
CA ILE A 8 -40.04 -61.47 -44.20
C ILE A 8 -40.25 -61.18 -42.72
N ALA A 9 -39.75 -62.08 -41.86
CA ALA A 9 -39.97 -62.00 -40.42
C ALA A 9 -39.54 -60.64 -39.87
N GLU A 10 -40.43 -60.02 -39.11
CA GLU A 10 -40.10 -58.85 -38.30
C GLU A 10 -38.95 -59.23 -37.38
N ILE A 11 -37.83 -58.49 -37.44
CA ILE A 11 -36.72 -58.71 -36.52
C ILE A 11 -37.17 -58.14 -35.18
N ASP A 12 -37.62 -59.03 -34.30
CA ASP A 12 -37.96 -58.72 -32.91
C ASP A 12 -36.71 -58.27 -32.16
N HIS A 13 -36.43 -56.96 -32.28
CA HIS A 13 -35.43 -56.26 -31.52
C HIS A 13 -35.94 -56.08 -30.08
N GLY A 14 -35.93 -57.18 -29.32
CA GLY A 14 -36.21 -57.17 -27.89
C GLY A 14 -35.37 -56.12 -27.15
N PRO A 15 -35.86 -55.62 -26.01
CA PRO A 15 -35.48 -54.33 -25.43
C PRO A 15 -33.95 -54.17 -25.30
N SER A 16 -33.48 -53.01 -25.72
CA SER A 16 -32.08 -52.65 -25.70
C SER A 16 -31.52 -52.73 -24.28
N LYS A 17 -30.25 -53.13 -24.14
CA LYS A 17 -29.55 -53.13 -22.84
C LYS A 17 -29.54 -51.75 -22.17
N PHE A 18 -29.70 -50.68 -22.96
CA PHE A 18 -29.86 -49.32 -22.46
C PHE A 18 -31.27 -49.06 -21.90
N GLU A 19 -32.32 -49.59 -22.53
CA GLU A 19 -33.72 -49.45 -22.08
C GLU A 19 -33.94 -50.23 -20.78
N VAL A 20 -33.45 -51.48 -20.72
CA VAL A 20 -33.47 -52.29 -19.48
C VAL A 20 -32.72 -51.57 -18.35
N PHE A 21 -31.54 -51.01 -18.62
CA PHE A 21 -30.79 -50.24 -17.64
C PHE A 21 -31.56 -48.99 -17.17
N LEU A 22 -32.20 -48.25 -18.09
CA LEU A 22 -33.01 -47.09 -17.76
C LEU A 22 -34.19 -47.48 -16.86
N ASP A 23 -34.98 -48.50 -17.22
CA ASP A 23 -36.14 -48.91 -16.43
C ASP A 23 -35.76 -49.42 -15.03
N GLU A 24 -34.70 -50.24 -14.93
CA GLU A 24 -34.17 -50.72 -13.63
C GLU A 24 -33.70 -49.57 -12.73
N ASN A 25 -33.11 -48.51 -13.31
CA ASN A 25 -32.45 -47.44 -12.56
C ASN A 25 -33.24 -46.12 -12.56
N MET A 26 -34.39 -46.02 -13.24
CA MET A 26 -35.12 -44.76 -13.48
C MET A 26 -35.38 -43.99 -12.19
N LYS A 27 -35.77 -44.67 -11.11
CA LYS A 27 -35.99 -44.04 -9.80
C LYS A 27 -34.73 -43.39 -9.23
N LEU A 28 -33.57 -44.03 -9.37
CA LEU A 28 -32.28 -43.48 -8.92
C LEU A 28 -31.82 -42.34 -9.82
N ILE A 29 -32.01 -42.46 -11.13
CA ILE A 29 -31.68 -41.41 -12.12
C ILE A 29 -32.52 -40.15 -11.88
N ILE A 30 -33.82 -40.29 -11.61
CA ILE A 30 -34.71 -39.17 -11.26
C ILE A 30 -34.27 -38.51 -9.94
N ILE A 31 -33.95 -39.29 -8.90
CA ILE A 31 -33.46 -38.75 -7.62
C ILE A 31 -32.13 -38.00 -7.82
N ALA A 32 -31.20 -38.56 -8.60
CA ALA A 32 -29.92 -37.92 -8.92
C ALA A 32 -30.11 -36.62 -9.72
N ALA A 33 -30.99 -36.61 -10.73
CA ALA A 33 -31.30 -35.43 -11.53
C ALA A 33 -31.93 -34.30 -10.67
N ILE A 34 -32.84 -34.64 -9.76
CA ILE A 34 -33.42 -33.68 -8.80
C ILE A 34 -32.35 -33.15 -7.85
N ALA A 35 -31.46 -34.02 -7.32
CA ALA A 35 -30.37 -33.59 -6.44
C ALA A 35 -29.38 -32.65 -7.15
N ILE A 36 -29.01 -32.94 -8.40
CA ILE A 36 -28.18 -32.06 -9.23
C ILE A 36 -28.89 -30.72 -9.48
N PHE A 37 -30.17 -30.73 -9.85
CA PHE A 37 -30.94 -29.52 -10.11
C PHE A 37 -31.07 -28.63 -8.86
N LEU A 38 -31.33 -29.22 -7.69
CA LEU A 38 -31.35 -28.49 -6.41
C LEU A 38 -29.96 -27.95 -6.04
N GLY A 39 -28.89 -28.69 -6.31
CA GLY A 39 -27.52 -28.22 -6.11
C GLY A 39 -27.17 -27.02 -7.01
N VAL A 40 -27.58 -27.04 -8.28
CA VAL A 40 -27.42 -25.90 -9.20
C VAL A 40 -28.27 -24.70 -8.76
N LEU A 41 -29.51 -24.90 -8.34
CA LEU A 41 -30.35 -23.81 -7.81
C LEU A 41 -29.76 -23.20 -6.54
N ALA A 42 -29.24 -24.00 -5.62
CA ALA A 42 -28.57 -23.51 -4.40
C ALA A 42 -27.30 -22.70 -4.75
N TYR A 43 -26.48 -23.19 -5.69
CA TYR A 43 -25.28 -22.49 -6.15
C TYR A 43 -25.59 -21.14 -6.84
N VAL A 44 -26.57 -21.13 -7.76
CA VAL A 44 -26.99 -19.90 -8.46
C VAL A 44 -27.65 -18.91 -7.50
N GLY A 45 -28.49 -19.39 -6.58
CA GLY A 45 -29.09 -18.55 -5.55
C GLY A 45 -28.05 -17.91 -4.61
N TYR A 46 -27.05 -18.68 -4.19
CA TYR A 46 -25.93 -18.20 -3.38
C TYR A 46 -25.12 -17.11 -4.10
N THR A 47 -24.65 -17.40 -5.32
CA THR A 47 -23.83 -16.46 -6.11
C THR A 47 -24.60 -15.21 -6.56
N GLY A 48 -25.90 -15.34 -6.86
CA GLY A 48 -26.78 -14.21 -7.17
C GLY A 48 -27.00 -13.29 -5.97
N TYR A 49 -27.27 -13.86 -4.79
CA TYR A 49 -27.48 -13.11 -3.55
C TYR A 49 -26.22 -12.34 -3.13
N SER A 50 -25.04 -12.97 -3.13
CA SER A 50 -23.78 -12.30 -2.81
C SER A 50 -23.43 -11.19 -3.80
N SER A 51 -23.78 -11.35 -5.09
CA SER A 51 -23.55 -10.33 -6.12
C SER A 51 -24.43 -9.10 -5.92
N MET A 52 -25.71 -9.29 -5.61
CA MET A 52 -26.64 -8.18 -5.34
C MET A 52 -26.27 -7.42 -4.06
N LEU A 53 -25.92 -8.14 -2.99
CA LEU A 53 -25.46 -7.54 -1.74
C LEU A 53 -24.18 -6.71 -1.95
N SER A 54 -23.21 -7.24 -2.71
CA SER A 54 -21.96 -6.53 -3.01
C SER A 54 -22.17 -5.27 -3.86
N ALA A 55 -23.14 -5.31 -4.79
CA ALA A 55 -23.50 -4.15 -5.60
C ALA A 55 -24.11 -3.03 -4.73
N GLN A 56 -25.10 -3.35 -3.88
CA GLN A 56 -25.71 -2.38 -2.97
C GLN A 56 -24.68 -1.83 -1.97
N ALA A 57 -23.83 -2.70 -1.40
CA ALA A 57 -22.76 -2.26 -0.50
C ALA A 57 -21.76 -1.31 -1.18
N GLY A 58 -21.55 -1.45 -2.49
CA GLY A 58 -20.74 -0.53 -3.29
C GLY A 58 -21.43 0.81 -3.57
N GLU A 59 -22.75 0.82 -3.79
CA GLU A 59 -23.56 2.03 -3.93
C GLU A 59 -23.62 2.82 -2.62
N ASP A 60 -23.93 2.15 -1.50
CA ASP A 60 -23.99 2.76 -0.18
C ASP A 60 -22.60 3.33 0.22
N LEU A 61 -21.50 2.59 -0.04
CA LEU A 61 -20.13 3.09 0.15
C LEU A 61 -19.81 4.31 -0.73
N ALA A 62 -20.21 4.32 -1.99
CA ALA A 62 -19.98 5.45 -2.90
C ALA A 62 -20.79 6.72 -2.53
N SER A 63 -21.73 6.60 -1.58
CA SER A 63 -22.52 7.70 -1.02
C SER A 63 -22.08 8.15 0.39
N ALA A 64 -21.03 7.54 0.95
CA ALA A 64 -20.57 7.77 2.31
C ALA A 64 -19.38 8.75 2.37
N ASP A 65 -19.65 10.00 2.77
CA ASP A 65 -18.69 11.09 2.94
C ASP A 65 -18.11 11.18 4.37
N ASP A 66 -18.79 10.63 5.39
CA ASP A 66 -18.42 10.75 6.80
C ASP A 66 -18.35 9.42 7.59
N GLU A 67 -17.76 9.46 8.80
CA GLU A 67 -17.61 8.26 9.63
C GLU A 67 -18.97 7.62 10.01
N PRO A 68 -20.01 8.35 10.47
CA PRO A 68 -21.34 7.78 10.67
C PRO A 68 -21.92 7.03 9.46
N GLN A 69 -21.77 7.55 8.25
CA GLN A 69 -22.21 6.88 7.02
C GLN A 69 -21.38 5.63 6.73
N LEU A 70 -20.06 5.70 6.87
CA LEU A 70 -19.18 4.54 6.72
C LEU A 70 -19.47 3.45 7.77
N GLN A 71 -19.78 3.83 9.02
CA GLN A 71 -20.22 2.89 10.06
C GLN A 71 -21.54 2.21 9.68
N ALA A 72 -22.46 2.92 9.02
CA ALA A 72 -23.70 2.33 8.51
C ALA A 72 -23.43 1.29 7.41
N VAL A 73 -22.49 1.56 6.48
CA VAL A 73 -22.04 0.59 5.46
C VAL A 73 -21.45 -0.66 6.12
N VAL A 74 -20.56 -0.49 7.11
CA VAL A 74 -19.99 -1.61 7.88
C VAL A 74 -21.08 -2.43 8.58
N SER A 75 -22.06 -1.76 9.18
CA SER A 75 -23.14 -2.39 9.95
C SER A 75 -24.16 -3.12 9.08
N ALA A 76 -24.47 -2.61 7.89
CA ALA A 76 -25.42 -3.20 6.95
C ALA A 76 -24.79 -4.33 6.11
N HIS A 77 -23.51 -4.19 5.73
CA HIS A 77 -22.88 -5.01 4.70
C HIS A 77 -21.59 -5.71 5.14
N GLY A 78 -21.40 -5.93 6.46
CA GLY A 78 -20.14 -6.39 7.09
C GLY A 78 -19.46 -7.66 6.54
N ASN A 79 -20.12 -8.42 5.63
CA ASN A 79 -19.54 -9.57 4.93
C ASN A 79 -19.01 -9.22 3.52
N THR A 80 -18.97 -7.94 3.13
CA THR A 80 -18.60 -7.48 1.77
C THR A 80 -17.25 -6.78 1.73
N ALA A 81 -16.63 -6.75 0.55
CA ALA A 81 -15.41 -5.98 0.32
C ALA A 81 -15.61 -4.46 0.54
N SER A 82 -16.82 -3.94 0.26
CA SER A 82 -17.18 -2.53 0.49
C SER A 82 -17.22 -2.17 1.97
N ALA A 83 -17.70 -3.07 2.84
CA ALA A 83 -17.62 -2.87 4.29
C ALA A 83 -16.17 -2.94 4.81
N GLY A 84 -15.33 -3.79 4.22
CA GLY A 84 -13.88 -3.77 4.49
C GLY A 84 -13.22 -2.44 4.09
N ALA A 85 -13.55 -1.90 2.92
CA ALA A 85 -13.06 -0.60 2.47
C ALA A 85 -13.59 0.55 3.37
N ALA A 86 -14.86 0.51 3.77
CA ALA A 86 -15.44 1.47 4.72
C ALA A 86 -14.70 1.45 6.07
N ALA A 87 -14.38 0.27 6.60
CA ALA A 87 -13.62 0.13 7.84
C ALA A 87 -12.19 0.69 7.76
N LEU A 88 -11.57 0.71 6.58
CA LEU A 88 -10.28 1.38 6.37
C LEU A 88 -10.42 2.90 6.29
N LEU A 89 -11.44 3.42 5.59
CA LEU A 89 -11.72 4.86 5.56
C LEU A 89 -12.01 5.40 6.98
N ILE A 90 -12.76 4.65 7.79
CA ILE A 90 -12.94 4.94 9.23
C ILE A 90 -11.57 4.98 9.94
N ALA A 91 -10.69 4.00 9.71
CA ALA A 91 -9.39 3.94 10.36
C ALA A 91 -8.46 5.12 9.99
N ASP A 92 -8.56 5.66 8.78
CA ASP A 92 -7.81 6.85 8.37
C ASP A 92 -8.44 8.15 8.88
N ILE A 93 -9.78 8.27 8.92
CA ILE A 93 -10.48 9.38 9.60
C ILE A 93 -10.06 9.43 11.08
N LYS A 94 -10.12 8.29 11.79
CA LYS A 94 -9.67 8.17 13.18
C LYS A 94 -8.18 8.43 13.35
N GLY A 95 -7.39 8.22 12.29
CA GLY A 95 -5.98 8.60 12.23
C GLY A 95 -5.71 10.10 12.18
N THR A 96 -6.74 10.93 11.99
CA THR A 96 -6.67 12.39 12.19
C THR A 96 -7.05 12.81 13.62
N GLU A 97 -7.80 11.95 14.34
CA GLU A 97 -8.20 12.17 15.74
C GLU A 97 -7.08 11.78 16.71
N SER A 98 -6.60 10.53 16.63
CA SER A 98 -5.47 10.05 17.45
C SER A 98 -4.73 8.85 16.84
N ALA A 99 -3.50 8.62 17.31
CA ALA A 99 -2.73 7.44 16.94
C ALA A 99 -3.34 6.14 17.50
N GLU A 100 -3.93 6.19 18.70
CA GLU A 100 -4.54 5.03 19.36
C GLU A 100 -5.82 4.58 18.64
N ASP A 101 -6.68 5.52 18.25
CA ASP A 101 -7.94 5.24 17.58
C ASP A 101 -7.72 4.59 16.20
N ALA A 102 -6.74 5.06 15.44
CA ALA A 102 -6.34 4.39 14.20
C ALA A 102 -5.68 3.02 14.42
N ILE A 103 -4.88 2.85 15.47
CA ILE A 103 -4.30 1.54 15.83
C ILE A 103 -5.43 0.55 16.18
N ASN A 104 -6.44 1.00 16.91
CA ASN A 104 -7.60 0.17 17.27
C ASN A 104 -8.49 -0.13 16.06
N ALA A 105 -8.75 0.86 15.19
CA ALA A 105 -9.53 0.67 13.97
C ALA A 105 -8.84 -0.25 12.94
N LEU A 106 -7.54 -0.08 12.70
CA LEU A 106 -6.76 -0.98 11.84
C LEU A 106 -6.68 -2.40 12.42
N ARG A 107 -6.49 -2.56 13.74
CA ARG A 107 -6.52 -3.88 14.38
C ARG A 107 -7.89 -4.55 14.23
N ASN A 108 -8.97 -3.79 14.38
CA ASN A 108 -10.33 -4.28 14.14
C ASN A 108 -10.53 -4.70 12.67
N PHE A 109 -10.05 -3.89 11.71
CA PHE A 109 -10.09 -4.26 10.28
C PHE A 109 -9.34 -5.57 10.01
N VAL A 110 -8.06 -5.69 10.44
CA VAL A 110 -7.24 -6.89 10.22
C VAL A 110 -7.88 -8.13 10.86
N SER A 111 -8.53 -7.97 12.02
CA SER A 111 -9.23 -9.07 12.69
C SER A 111 -10.60 -9.43 12.09
N THR A 112 -11.23 -8.53 11.33
CA THR A 112 -12.61 -8.71 10.81
C THR A 112 -12.61 -9.12 9.33
N TYR A 113 -11.63 -8.65 8.56
CA TYR A 113 -11.56 -8.79 7.11
C TYR A 113 -10.26 -9.47 6.63
N PRO A 114 -9.84 -10.63 7.19
CA PRO A 114 -8.52 -11.21 6.94
C PRO A 114 -8.24 -11.57 5.47
N ASP A 115 -9.28 -11.83 4.67
CA ASP A 115 -9.19 -12.15 3.24
C ASP A 115 -9.30 -10.92 2.32
N HIS A 116 -9.35 -9.69 2.86
CA HIS A 116 -9.55 -8.47 2.07
C HIS A 116 -8.26 -8.00 1.40
N ALA A 117 -8.34 -7.61 0.13
CA ALA A 117 -7.17 -7.27 -0.70
C ALA A 117 -6.27 -6.15 -0.13
N ALA A 118 -6.77 -5.31 0.79
CA ALA A 118 -5.98 -4.27 1.45
C ALA A 118 -5.26 -4.73 2.74
N ILE A 119 -5.38 -6.00 3.15
CA ILE A 119 -4.75 -6.56 4.36
C ILE A 119 -3.22 -6.37 4.42
N PRO A 120 -2.42 -6.56 3.34
CA PRO A 120 -1.00 -6.21 3.35
C PRO A 120 -0.74 -4.74 3.72
N THR A 121 -1.52 -3.84 3.13
CA THR A 121 -1.42 -2.39 3.35
C THR A 121 -1.85 -2.01 4.77
N ALA A 122 -2.97 -2.55 5.25
CA ALA A 122 -3.50 -2.27 6.59
C ALA A 122 -2.58 -2.79 7.71
N THR A 123 -2.03 -3.99 7.54
CA THR A 123 -1.08 -4.60 8.49
C THR A 123 0.24 -3.81 8.51
N THR A 124 0.71 -3.35 7.34
CA THR A 124 1.87 -2.44 7.26
C THR A 124 1.58 -1.13 7.99
N SER A 125 0.45 -0.48 7.71
CA SER A 125 0.04 0.78 8.36
C SER A 125 -0.09 0.63 9.89
N LEU A 126 -0.61 -0.50 10.37
CA LEU A 126 -0.70 -0.79 11.81
C LEU A 126 0.71 -0.92 12.44
N GLY A 127 1.61 -1.65 11.78
CA GLY A 127 3.01 -1.75 12.19
C GLY A 127 3.77 -0.42 12.18
N LEU A 128 3.55 0.42 11.15
CA LEU A 128 4.14 1.77 11.08
C LEU A 128 3.58 2.71 12.15
N ARG A 129 2.28 2.63 12.48
CA ARG A 129 1.71 3.40 13.60
C ARG A 129 2.30 2.95 14.95
N PHE A 130 2.46 1.65 15.19
CA PHE A 130 3.22 1.17 16.36
C PHE A 130 4.67 1.67 16.39
N LEU A 131 5.37 1.72 15.24
CA LEU A 131 6.75 2.21 15.14
C LEU A 131 6.88 3.71 15.47
N ASN A 132 5.89 4.52 15.06
CA ASN A 132 5.82 5.94 15.40
C ASN A 132 5.55 6.16 16.90
N GLU A 133 4.71 5.31 17.49
CA GLU A 133 4.43 5.26 18.93
C GLU A 133 5.59 4.71 19.79
N GLY A 134 6.72 4.33 19.17
CA GLY A 134 7.86 3.71 19.85
C GLY A 134 7.62 2.28 20.35
N LYS A 135 6.49 1.67 20.00
CA LYS A 135 6.05 0.31 20.36
C LYS A 135 6.74 -0.70 19.45
N LEU A 136 8.07 -0.81 19.59
CA LEU A 136 8.94 -1.52 18.63
C LEU A 136 8.60 -3.00 18.48
N THR A 137 8.23 -3.69 19.57
CA THR A 137 7.89 -5.12 19.54
C THR A 137 6.59 -5.37 18.78
N GLU A 138 5.55 -4.56 19.03
CA GLU A 138 4.29 -4.63 18.30
C GLU A 138 4.47 -4.24 16.83
N ALA A 139 5.31 -3.24 16.54
CA ALA A 139 5.67 -2.86 15.18
C ALA A 139 6.38 -4.02 14.45
N GLU A 140 7.41 -4.62 15.05
CA GLU A 140 8.17 -5.73 14.48
C GLU A 140 7.26 -6.93 14.19
N ALA A 141 6.35 -7.27 15.12
CA ALA A 141 5.40 -8.36 14.94
C ALA A 141 4.46 -8.13 13.73
N GLN A 142 3.89 -6.93 13.58
CA GLN A 142 2.99 -6.63 12.46
C GLN A 142 3.75 -6.53 11.13
N LEU A 143 4.89 -5.85 11.11
CA LEU A 143 5.69 -5.66 9.88
C LEU A 143 6.32 -6.96 9.41
N SER A 144 6.69 -7.88 10.31
CA SER A 144 7.17 -9.21 9.95
C SER A 144 6.05 -10.05 9.33
N ALA A 145 4.84 -10.00 9.88
CA ALA A 145 3.69 -10.75 9.37
C ALA A 145 3.36 -10.38 7.91
N VAL A 146 3.59 -9.13 7.47
CA VAL A 146 3.40 -8.69 6.07
C VAL A 146 4.22 -9.52 5.09
N LEU A 147 5.39 -10.04 5.50
CA LEU A 147 6.27 -10.83 4.65
C LEU A 147 5.70 -12.22 4.31
N ASP A 148 4.74 -12.70 5.10
CA ASP A 148 4.06 -14.00 4.93
C ASP A 148 2.71 -13.88 4.21
N ILE A 149 2.25 -12.66 3.84
CA ILE A 149 0.93 -12.44 3.21
C ILE A 149 1.04 -12.55 1.68
N GLU A 150 0.17 -13.36 1.07
CA GLU A 150 0.10 -13.49 -0.39
C GLU A 150 -0.23 -12.14 -1.06
N ASN A 151 0.39 -11.89 -2.22
CA ASN A 151 0.22 -10.66 -3.02
C ASN A 151 0.63 -9.36 -2.29
N ALA A 152 1.46 -9.41 -1.24
CA ALA A 152 1.98 -8.24 -0.54
C ALA A 152 3.11 -7.48 -1.27
N GLU A 153 3.53 -7.91 -2.46
CA GLU A 153 4.73 -7.44 -3.18
C GLU A 153 4.85 -5.91 -3.32
N HIS A 154 3.72 -5.19 -3.45
CA HIS A 154 3.68 -3.74 -3.57
C HIS A 154 4.03 -2.99 -2.28
N ILE A 155 3.90 -3.64 -1.12
CA ILE A 155 4.07 -3.02 0.21
C ILE A 155 5.18 -3.70 1.06
N THR A 156 5.56 -4.94 0.74
CA THR A 156 6.74 -5.63 1.30
C THR A 156 8.01 -4.77 1.41
N PRO A 157 8.36 -3.90 0.42
CA PRO A 157 9.54 -3.03 0.54
C PRO A 157 9.45 -2.02 1.71
N VAL A 158 8.25 -1.53 2.01
CA VAL A 158 7.98 -0.62 3.14
C VAL A 158 8.13 -1.36 4.46
N ALA A 159 7.57 -2.57 4.54
CA ALA A 159 7.71 -3.43 5.72
C ALA A 159 9.17 -3.79 6.00
N GLN A 160 9.93 -4.19 4.97
CA GLN A 160 11.36 -4.51 5.10
C GLN A 160 12.20 -3.28 5.51
N ILE A 161 11.99 -2.09 4.93
CA ILE A 161 12.70 -0.88 5.38
C ILE A 161 12.38 -0.57 6.85
N ALA A 162 11.11 -0.68 7.27
CA ALA A 162 10.71 -0.41 8.64
C ALA A 162 11.26 -1.44 9.64
N LEU A 163 11.34 -2.72 9.28
CA LEU A 163 12.03 -3.76 10.06
C LEU A 163 13.54 -3.49 10.17
N GLY A 164 14.17 -3.02 9.09
CA GLY A 164 15.56 -2.56 9.12
C GLY A 164 15.77 -1.39 10.08
N ASP A 165 14.87 -0.40 10.06
CA ASP A 165 14.90 0.76 10.97
C ASP A 165 14.65 0.35 12.44
N ILE A 166 13.85 -0.69 12.71
CA ILE A 166 13.70 -1.29 14.05
C ILE A 166 14.98 -1.99 14.48
N ALA A 167 15.57 -2.83 13.62
CA ALA A 167 16.82 -3.52 13.92
C ALA A 167 17.97 -2.53 14.19
N GLN A 168 18.07 -1.41 13.45
CA GLN A 168 19.01 -0.33 13.76
C GLN A 168 18.77 0.29 15.15
N LYS A 169 17.50 0.58 15.53
CA LYS A 169 17.15 1.09 16.86
C LYS A 169 17.51 0.12 17.98
N ASN A 170 17.41 -1.18 17.73
CA ASN A 170 17.80 -2.25 18.66
C ASN A 170 19.32 -2.51 18.68
N GLY A 171 20.11 -1.82 17.84
CA GLY A 171 21.56 -1.98 17.71
C GLY A 171 22.01 -3.12 16.79
N ASP A 172 21.07 -3.90 16.25
CA ASP A 172 21.35 -5.02 15.34
C ASP A 172 21.61 -4.52 13.91
N ASN A 173 22.86 -4.11 13.71
CA ASN A 173 23.39 -3.66 12.43
C ASN A 173 23.67 -4.82 11.45
N GLU A 174 23.43 -6.08 11.82
CA GLU A 174 23.52 -7.23 10.92
C GLU A 174 22.13 -7.52 10.33
N ARG A 175 21.12 -7.72 11.19
CA ARG A 175 19.73 -7.92 10.77
C ARG A 175 19.16 -6.72 10.01
N ALA A 176 19.52 -5.49 10.40
CA ALA A 176 19.16 -4.31 9.64
C ALA A 176 19.73 -4.32 8.22
N ARG A 177 20.97 -4.81 8.04
CA ARG A 177 21.61 -4.92 6.72
C ARG A 177 20.86 -5.91 5.83
N GLU A 178 20.49 -7.07 6.36
CA GLU A 178 19.72 -8.08 5.64
C GLU A 178 18.42 -7.50 5.07
N PHE A 179 17.63 -6.80 5.91
CA PHE A 179 16.36 -6.21 5.49
C PHE A 179 16.53 -5.14 4.39
N TYR A 180 17.48 -4.21 4.54
CA TYR A 180 17.70 -3.21 3.49
C TYR A 180 18.28 -3.83 2.20
N THR A 181 19.15 -4.84 2.31
CA THR A 181 19.71 -5.54 1.15
C THR A 181 18.65 -6.33 0.39
N ALA A 182 17.66 -6.92 1.06
CA ALA A 182 16.51 -7.53 0.41
C ALA A 182 15.79 -6.51 -0.51
N VAL A 183 15.56 -5.29 -0.02
CA VAL A 183 14.93 -4.20 -0.80
C VAL A 183 15.81 -3.70 -1.94
N THR A 184 17.13 -3.59 -1.77
CA THR A 184 18.01 -3.19 -2.89
C THR A 184 18.07 -4.23 -3.99
N ASN A 185 17.84 -5.51 -3.67
CA ASN A 185 17.89 -6.62 -4.62
C ASN A 185 16.60 -6.77 -5.45
N LEU A 186 15.53 -5.99 -5.18
CA LEU A 186 14.30 -5.98 -5.97
C LEU A 186 14.48 -5.41 -7.39
N ILE A 187 15.59 -4.71 -7.65
CA ILE A 187 15.98 -4.24 -8.98
C ILE A 187 17.50 -4.42 -9.11
N SER A 188 17.99 -5.17 -10.08
CA SER A 188 19.42 -5.23 -10.41
C SER A 188 19.93 -3.88 -10.96
N ASP A 189 21.21 -3.55 -10.76
CA ASP A 189 21.79 -2.29 -11.28
C ASP A 189 21.82 -2.21 -12.82
N ASP A 190 21.74 -3.37 -13.50
CA ASP A 190 21.65 -3.54 -14.95
C ASP A 190 20.22 -3.84 -15.45
N SER A 191 19.21 -3.75 -14.58
CA SER A 191 17.82 -4.05 -14.96
C SER A 191 17.33 -3.10 -16.06
N SER A 192 16.69 -3.68 -17.07
CA SER A 192 15.94 -2.97 -18.11
C SER A 192 14.42 -3.13 -17.97
N ASP A 193 13.96 -3.82 -16.92
CA ASP A 193 12.54 -3.96 -16.63
C ASP A 193 11.96 -2.66 -16.05
N ILE A 194 11.16 -1.98 -16.85
CA ILE A 194 10.52 -0.71 -16.51
C ILE A 194 9.52 -0.88 -15.35
N ASP A 195 8.88 -2.05 -15.21
CA ASP A 195 7.84 -2.26 -14.18
C ASP A 195 8.45 -2.32 -12.77
N SER A 196 9.45 -3.17 -12.53
CA SER A 196 10.17 -3.18 -11.25
C SER A 196 10.89 -1.86 -10.96
N ILE A 197 11.46 -1.19 -11.98
CA ILE A 197 12.06 0.14 -11.83
C ILE A 197 11.03 1.17 -11.36
N THR A 198 9.86 1.23 -11.99
CA THR A 198 8.78 2.15 -11.60
C THR A 198 8.23 1.84 -10.20
N LYS A 199 8.08 0.55 -9.85
CA LYS A 199 7.54 0.12 -8.55
C LYS A 199 8.51 0.32 -7.38
N PHE A 200 9.80 0.04 -7.56
CA PHE A 200 10.73 -0.14 -6.43
C PHE A 200 11.94 0.80 -6.39
N SER A 201 12.17 1.66 -7.39
CA SER A 201 13.38 2.51 -7.44
C SER A 201 13.49 3.50 -6.28
N SER A 202 12.36 4.01 -5.78
CA SER A 202 12.26 4.83 -4.57
C SER A 202 12.70 4.06 -3.32
N TYR A 203 12.18 2.85 -3.12
CA TYR A 203 12.52 1.99 -1.99
C TYR A 203 13.98 1.51 -2.05
N LYS A 204 14.48 1.11 -3.23
CA LYS A 204 15.90 0.79 -3.44
C LYS A 204 16.80 1.99 -3.10
N THR A 205 16.40 3.20 -3.47
CA THR A 205 17.14 4.44 -3.11
C THR A 205 17.13 4.70 -1.60
N MET A 206 15.99 4.49 -0.93
CA MET A 206 15.86 4.66 0.52
C MET A 206 16.71 3.62 1.28
N ALA A 207 16.59 2.34 0.93
CA ALA A 207 17.36 1.23 1.50
C ALA A 207 18.87 1.39 1.26
N SER A 208 19.28 1.80 0.05
CA SER A 208 20.70 2.10 -0.25
C SER A 208 21.25 3.22 0.63
N ASN A 209 20.46 4.24 0.93
CA ASN A 209 20.89 5.30 1.85
C ASN A 209 20.94 4.83 3.30
N ARG A 210 20.01 3.98 3.77
CA ARG A 210 20.11 3.35 5.10
C ARG A 210 21.36 2.48 5.24
N LEU A 211 21.68 1.68 4.23
CA LEU A 211 22.91 0.86 4.17
C LEU A 211 24.20 1.70 4.25
N ARG A 212 24.23 2.91 3.69
CA ARG A 212 25.39 3.81 3.72
C ARG A 212 25.69 4.40 5.11
N PHE A 213 24.71 4.42 6.02
CA PHE A 213 24.83 5.00 7.36
C PHE A 213 24.63 3.98 8.50
N ILE A 214 24.55 2.69 8.18
CA ILE A 214 24.42 1.61 9.17
C ILE A 214 25.68 1.57 10.08
N GLY A 215 25.47 1.65 11.39
CA GLY A 215 26.54 1.75 12.38
C GLY A 215 27.39 3.04 12.31
N ALA A 216 26.95 4.08 11.57
CA ALA A 216 27.71 5.32 11.46
C ALA A 216 27.72 6.11 12.79
N VAL A 217 28.91 6.52 13.22
CA VAL A 217 29.10 7.35 14.42
C VAL A 217 29.14 8.83 14.02
N ALA A 218 28.53 9.69 14.84
CA ALA A 218 28.54 11.13 14.62
C ALA A 218 29.98 11.69 14.56
N PRO A 219 30.33 12.56 13.59
CA PRO A 219 31.64 13.21 13.55
C PRO A 219 31.90 14.03 14.81
N LEU A 220 33.08 13.87 15.40
CA LEU A 220 33.52 14.69 16.53
C LEU A 220 33.97 16.06 16.02
N GLU A 221 33.49 17.14 16.64
CA GLU A 221 33.96 18.49 16.34
C GLU A 221 35.41 18.65 16.79
N VAL A 222 36.31 18.93 15.84
CA VAL A 222 37.71 19.24 16.12
C VAL A 222 37.84 20.74 16.28
N GLU A 223 38.06 21.21 17.52
CA GLU A 223 38.32 22.62 17.79
C GLU A 223 39.43 23.15 16.85
N LYS A 224 39.12 24.25 16.16
CA LYS A 224 40.04 24.88 15.21
C LYS A 224 41.26 25.42 15.94
N LYS A 225 42.35 24.63 15.97
CA LYS A 225 43.64 25.01 16.55
C LYS A 225 44.04 26.42 16.11
N ILE A 226 43.96 27.36 17.05
CA ILE A 226 44.34 28.75 16.83
C ILE A 226 45.84 28.76 16.49
N ALA A 227 46.18 29.28 15.31
CA ALA A 227 47.58 29.44 14.91
C ALA A 227 48.26 30.42 15.88
N PRO A 228 49.50 30.16 16.36
CA PRO A 228 50.20 31.08 17.24
C PRO A 228 50.27 32.48 16.63
N VAL A 229 49.86 33.49 17.40
CA VAL A 229 49.85 34.88 16.94
C VAL A 229 51.29 35.30 16.63
N ALA A 230 51.55 35.67 15.37
CA ALA A 230 52.87 36.12 14.97
C ALA A 230 53.26 37.41 15.73
N PRO A 231 54.51 37.54 16.22
CA PRO A 231 54.92 38.70 17.01
C PRO A 231 54.84 39.99 16.18
N THR A 232 54.32 41.05 16.79
CA THR A 232 54.15 42.37 16.15
C THR A 232 55.50 43.08 15.97
N THR A 233 55.99 43.15 14.73
CA THR A 233 57.14 43.98 14.37
C THR A 233 56.74 45.47 14.28
N PRO A 234 57.54 46.43 14.78
CA PRO A 234 57.17 47.85 14.79
C PRO A 234 57.08 48.50 13.40
N ALA A 235 56.35 49.62 13.32
CA ALA A 235 56.18 50.41 12.11
C ALA A 235 57.45 51.18 11.70
N VAL A 236 57.63 51.35 10.39
CA VAL A 236 58.63 52.23 9.75
C VAL A 236 57.92 53.06 8.66
N THR A 237 58.38 54.28 8.41
CA THR A 237 57.62 55.34 7.73
C THR A 237 57.85 55.45 6.20
N THR A 238 56.76 55.84 5.52
CA THR A 238 56.61 56.75 4.33
C THR A 238 57.88 57.47 3.80
N PRO A 239 58.00 57.84 2.49
CA PRO A 239 56.87 58.27 1.62
C PRO A 239 56.90 58.03 0.07
N ALA A 240 55.70 58.20 -0.55
CA ALA A 240 55.42 58.64 -1.94
C ALA A 240 55.98 57.82 -3.14
N ASN A 241 55.42 57.85 -4.37
CA ASN A 241 54.48 58.80 -4.98
C ASN A 241 53.69 58.19 -6.17
N ALA A 242 52.36 58.43 -6.24
CA ALA A 242 51.44 58.50 -7.41
C ALA A 242 51.39 57.38 -8.52
N PRO A 243 50.28 57.23 -9.28
CA PRO A 243 48.87 57.58 -9.01
C PRO A 243 47.88 56.41 -9.16
N GLU A 244 46.59 56.65 -8.90
CA GLU A 244 45.51 55.65 -8.91
C GLU A 244 44.95 55.29 -10.30
N SER A 245 44.29 54.13 -10.36
CA SER A 245 43.03 53.96 -11.10
C SER A 245 42.04 53.24 -10.18
N THR A 246 40.79 53.69 -10.12
CA THR A 246 39.90 53.45 -8.98
C THR A 246 38.90 52.32 -9.21
N LEU A 247 38.54 51.63 -8.11
CA LEU A 247 37.44 50.67 -8.06
C LEU A 247 36.36 51.22 -7.10
N PRO A 248 35.14 51.54 -7.55
CA PRO A 248 34.06 51.98 -6.67
C PRO A 248 33.51 50.84 -5.80
N GLU A 249 33.42 51.10 -4.50
CA GLU A 249 32.83 50.24 -3.48
C GLU A 249 31.29 50.33 -3.47
N ALA A 250 30.61 49.26 -3.07
CA ALA A 250 29.16 49.23 -2.87
C ALA A 250 28.83 48.63 -1.49
N PRO A 251 28.45 49.44 -0.49
CA PRO A 251 28.21 48.99 0.88
C PRO A 251 26.78 48.44 1.08
N ALA A 252 26.61 47.62 2.12
CA ALA A 252 25.30 47.20 2.60
C ALA A 252 24.70 48.22 3.57
N LYS A 253 23.36 48.40 3.56
CA LYS A 253 22.60 48.65 4.79
C LYS A 253 21.08 48.43 4.68
N GLU A 254 20.45 48.40 5.84
CA GLU A 254 19.00 48.23 6.05
C GLU A 254 18.20 49.48 5.67
N THR A 255 16.94 49.30 5.25
CA THR A 255 15.82 50.09 5.79
C THR A 255 14.50 49.29 5.73
N SER A 256 13.56 49.60 6.61
CA SER A 256 12.14 49.22 6.52
C SER A 256 11.27 50.45 6.20
N ALA A 257 9.95 50.25 6.01
CA ALA A 257 8.88 51.27 6.11
C ALA A 257 8.82 52.39 5.04
N THR A 258 7.67 52.99 4.66
CA THR A 258 6.23 52.60 4.61
C THR A 258 5.51 53.61 3.68
N GLU A 259 4.37 53.25 3.05
CA GLU A 259 3.36 54.18 2.43
C GLU A 259 3.84 55.06 1.24
N GLU A 260 2.99 55.72 0.42
CA GLU A 260 1.51 55.87 0.39
C GLU A 260 0.95 55.76 -1.07
N LYS A 261 -0.33 56.12 -1.28
CA LYS A 261 -1.18 56.01 -2.51
C LYS A 261 -0.82 57.08 -3.59
N ASP A 262 -1.55 57.36 -4.70
CA ASP A 262 -2.86 56.99 -5.31
C ASP A 262 -2.75 57.30 -6.86
N GLU A 263 -3.73 57.27 -7.79
CA GLU A 263 -5.20 57.08 -7.81
C GLU A 263 -5.64 56.56 -9.22
N THR A 264 -6.84 55.93 -9.35
CA THR A 264 -7.61 55.68 -10.61
C THR A 264 -7.00 54.73 -11.68
N ASN A 265 -7.76 53.97 -12.50
CA ASN A 265 -9.05 54.29 -13.13
C ASN A 265 -9.98 53.07 -13.44
N SER A 266 -11.28 53.36 -13.53
CA SER A 266 -12.45 52.66 -14.09
C SER A 266 -12.26 51.83 -15.40
N GLN A 267 -13.15 50.92 -15.87
CA GLN A 267 -14.40 50.25 -15.41
C GLN A 267 -14.90 49.33 -16.59
N VAL A 268 -15.17 48.02 -16.44
CA VAL A 268 -16.49 47.34 -16.21
C VAL A 268 -17.64 47.79 -17.14
N PRO A 269 -18.48 46.92 -17.76
CA PRO A 269 -18.29 45.55 -18.28
C PRO A 269 -18.93 45.33 -19.69
N GLU A 270 -18.94 44.09 -20.21
CA GLU A 270 -20.18 43.38 -20.63
C GLU A 270 -19.98 41.85 -20.54
#